data_AF-A0A7C3YZX0-F1
#
_entry.id   AF-A0A7C3YZX0-F1
#
_cell.length_a   1.000
_cell.length_b   1.000
_cell.length_c   1.000
_cell.angle_alpha   90.00
_cell.angle_beta   90.00
_cell.angle_gamma   90.00
#
_symmetry.space_group_name_H-M   'P 1'
#
loop_
_entity.id
_entity.type
_entity.pdbx_description
1 polymer ?
#
loop_
_entity_poly.entity_id
_entity_poly.type
_entity_poly.pdbx_seq_one_letter_code
_entity_poly.pdbx_strand_id
1 'polypeptide(L)'
;MNISQKIAASLEGASFIRKMFEEGERLRTLYGPERVYDFSLGNPSDEPPAAFKAELRRLALEPVPGMHRYMPNAGYEETRAAVARVLARASSLPVGPQHVV
;
A
#
# COMPACT_ATOMS: atom_id res chain seq x y z
N MET A 1 2.90 -22.70 24.09
CA MET A 1 3.28 -21.65 23.13
C MET A 1 3.14 -20.31 23.84
N ASN A 2 4.21 -19.54 24.03
CA ASN A 2 4.23 -18.32 24.86
C ASN A 2 3.73 -17.08 24.11
N ILE A 3 2.63 -17.19 23.39
CA ILE A 3 1.98 -16.07 22.68
C ILE A 3 0.51 -16.03 23.04
N SER A 4 -0.11 -14.85 22.91
CA SER A 4 -1.55 -14.72 23.17
C SER A 4 -2.36 -15.58 22.18
N GLN A 5 -3.49 -16.12 22.64
CA GLN A 5 -4.39 -16.94 21.82
C GLN A 5 -4.86 -16.19 20.56
N LYS A 6 -5.11 -14.87 20.67
CA LYS A 6 -5.48 -14.01 19.53
C LYS A 6 -4.40 -13.99 18.45
N ILE A 7 -3.14 -13.90 18.84
CA ILE A 7 -2.02 -13.90 17.90
C ILE A 7 -1.84 -15.28 17.28
N ALA A 8 -1.95 -16.35 18.08
CA ALA A 8 -1.90 -17.73 17.57
C ALA A 8 -2.98 -17.97 16.48
N ALA A 9 -4.24 -17.61 16.75
CA ALA A 9 -5.33 -17.74 15.78
C ALA A 9 -5.13 -16.88 14.52
N SER A 10 -4.58 -15.66 14.67
CA SER A 10 -4.29 -14.79 13.52
C SER A 10 -3.20 -15.38 12.62
N LEU A 11 -2.16 -16.00 13.21
CA LEU A 11 -1.09 -16.66 12.45
C LEU A 11 -1.60 -17.90 11.71
N GLU A 12 -2.49 -18.67 12.31
CA GLU A 12 -3.12 -19.84 11.69
C GLU A 12 -3.98 -19.45 10.47
N GLY A 13 -4.73 -18.35 10.56
CA GLY A 13 -5.64 -17.90 9.48
C GLY A 13 -4.98 -17.14 8.33
N ALA A 14 -3.75 -16.66 8.47
CA ALA A 14 -3.20 -15.59 7.63
C ALA A 14 -2.80 -15.96 6.19
N SER A 15 -2.82 -17.23 5.76
CA SER A 15 -1.98 -17.58 4.61
C SER A 15 -2.57 -18.52 3.56
N PHE A 16 -3.89 -18.62 3.40
CA PHE A 16 -4.38 -19.42 2.27
C PHE A 16 -4.05 -18.76 0.91
N ILE A 17 -4.26 -17.43 0.79
CA ILE A 17 -3.91 -16.67 -0.42
C ILE A 17 -2.41 -16.74 -0.71
N ARG A 18 -1.56 -16.54 0.30
CA ARG A 18 -0.10 -16.59 0.12
C ARG A 18 0.40 -18.01 -0.19
N LYS A 19 -0.17 -19.06 0.41
CA LYS A 19 0.13 -20.45 0.04
C LYS A 19 -0.21 -20.74 -1.42
N MET A 20 -1.36 -20.24 -1.90
CA MET A 20 -1.74 -20.40 -3.31
C MET A 20 -0.82 -19.63 -4.26
N PHE A 21 -0.38 -18.43 -3.87
CA PHE A 21 0.62 -17.67 -4.64
C PHE A 21 1.97 -18.41 -4.72
N GLU A 22 2.47 -18.92 -3.60
CA GLU A 22 3.72 -19.71 -3.55
C GLU A 22 3.61 -21.01 -4.36
N GLU A 23 2.45 -21.67 -4.31
CA GLU A 23 2.18 -22.84 -5.15
C GLU A 23 2.11 -22.46 -6.64
N GLY A 24 1.54 -21.30 -6.97
CA GLY A 24 1.58 -20.72 -8.31
C GLY A 24 3.00 -20.55 -8.82
N GLU A 25 3.90 -19.97 -8.03
CA GLU A 25 5.33 -19.83 -8.36
C GLU A 25 6.01 -21.20 -8.57
N ARG A 26 5.70 -22.18 -7.72
CA ARG A 26 6.20 -23.56 -7.87
C ARG A 26 5.75 -24.17 -9.20
N LEU A 27 4.47 -24.02 -9.54
CA LEU A 27 3.90 -24.52 -10.80
C LEU A 27 4.48 -23.80 -12.01
N ARG A 28 4.72 -22.48 -11.94
CA ARG A 28 5.37 -21.70 -13.02
C ARG A 28 6.77 -22.22 -13.31
N THR A 29 7.52 -22.59 -12.27
CA THR A 29 8.86 -23.19 -12.41
C THR A 29 8.81 -24.55 -13.11
N LEU A 30 7.77 -25.36 -12.88
CA LEU A 30 7.63 -26.70 -13.46
C LEU A 30 7.03 -26.72 -14.86
N TYR A 31 6.10 -25.82 -15.15
CA TYR A 31 5.25 -25.89 -16.35
C TYR A 31 5.35 -24.66 -17.25
N GLY A 32 6.09 -23.63 -16.84
CA GLY A 32 6.17 -22.35 -17.54
C GLY A 32 5.09 -21.35 -17.09
N PRO A 33 5.39 -20.04 -17.08
CA PRO A 33 4.46 -19.01 -16.63
C PRO A 33 3.18 -18.90 -17.47
N GLU A 34 3.23 -19.29 -18.74
CA GLU A 34 2.10 -19.24 -19.67
C GLU A 34 1.03 -20.31 -19.40
N ARG A 35 1.33 -21.32 -18.56
CA ARG A 35 0.42 -22.44 -18.23
C ARG A 35 -0.18 -22.35 -16.84
N VAL A 36 0.09 -21.27 -16.10
CA VAL A 36 -0.37 -21.08 -14.73
C VAL A 36 -1.20 -19.82 -14.63
N TYR A 37 -2.51 -20.00 -14.49
CA TYR A 37 -3.48 -18.91 -14.35
C TYR A 37 -3.69 -18.59 -12.87
N ASP A 38 -2.82 -17.77 -12.32
CA ASP A 38 -2.83 -17.40 -10.91
C ASP A 38 -3.70 -16.16 -10.66
N PHE A 39 -4.86 -16.37 -10.03
CA PHE A 39 -5.79 -15.33 -9.60
C PHE A 39 -5.82 -15.15 -8.07
N SER A 40 -4.74 -15.56 -7.38
CA SER A 40 -4.71 -15.56 -5.91
C SER A 40 -4.41 -14.19 -5.31
N LEU A 41 -3.33 -13.54 -5.74
CA LEU A 41 -2.81 -12.32 -5.10
C LEU A 41 -3.31 -11.05 -5.80
N GLY A 42 -3.90 -10.12 -5.04
CA GLY A 42 -4.46 -8.86 -5.55
C GLY A 42 -3.49 -7.68 -5.56
N ASN A 43 -2.22 -7.89 -5.92
CA ASN A 43 -1.28 -6.78 -6.08
C ASN A 43 -1.66 -5.95 -7.33
N PRO A 44 -1.55 -4.61 -7.30
CA PRO A 44 -1.70 -3.79 -8.50
C PRO A 44 -0.70 -4.24 -9.58
N SER A 45 -1.16 -4.33 -10.83
CA SER A 45 -0.32 -4.70 -11.99
C SER A 45 0.36 -3.52 -12.65
N ASP A 46 -0.22 -2.32 -12.50
CA ASP A 46 0.21 -1.13 -13.23
C ASP A 46 1.28 -0.35 -12.46
N GLU A 47 2.29 0.12 -13.20
CA GLU A 47 3.31 1.02 -12.67
C GLU A 47 2.72 2.40 -12.33
N PRO A 48 3.22 3.08 -11.27
CA PRO A 48 2.74 4.41 -10.94
C PRO A 48 3.05 5.43 -12.06
N PRO A 49 2.25 6.50 -12.19
CA PRO A 49 2.49 7.54 -13.18
C PRO A 49 3.90 8.14 -13.07
N ALA A 50 4.48 8.59 -14.20
CA ALA A 50 5.84 9.15 -14.25
C ALA A 50 6.08 10.29 -13.25
N ALA A 51 5.04 11.08 -12.96
CA ALA A 51 5.08 12.16 -11.97
C ALA A 51 5.49 11.68 -10.58
N PHE A 52 5.09 10.46 -10.18
CA PHE A 52 5.48 9.89 -8.89
C PHE A 52 6.99 9.70 -8.78
N LYS A 53 7.60 9.06 -9.78
CA LYS A 53 9.05 8.79 -9.81
C LYS A 53 9.85 10.10 -9.86
N ALA A 54 9.36 11.10 -10.61
CA ALA A 54 9.98 12.42 -10.69
C ALA A 54 10.01 13.13 -9.34
N GLU A 55 8.87 13.20 -8.63
CA GLU A 55 8.76 13.91 -7.36
C GLU A 55 9.50 13.18 -6.23
N LEU A 56 9.43 11.85 -6.18
CA LEU A 56 10.20 11.05 -5.23
C LEU A 56 11.70 11.30 -5.39
N ARG A 57 12.20 11.31 -6.63
CA ARG A 57 13.61 11.62 -6.92
C ARG A 57 13.98 13.04 -6.47
N ARG A 58 13.13 14.02 -6.75
CA ARG A 58 13.36 15.41 -6.35
C ARG A 58 13.50 15.53 -4.83
N LEU A 59 12.57 14.96 -4.08
CA LEU A 59 12.61 14.97 -2.60
C LEU A 59 13.83 14.24 -2.03
N ALA A 60 14.27 13.16 -2.67
CA ALA A 60 15.46 12.42 -2.23
C ALA A 60 16.77 13.17 -2.50
N LEU A 61 16.86 13.91 -3.61
CA LEU A 61 18.07 14.66 -4.00
C LEU A 61 18.13 16.06 -3.39
N GLU A 62 16.96 16.66 -3.08
CA GLU A 62 16.81 18.00 -2.53
C GLU A 62 15.99 17.93 -1.23
N PRO A 63 16.55 17.38 -0.15
CA PRO A 63 15.81 17.18 1.09
C PRO A 63 15.45 18.52 1.75
N VAL A 64 14.20 18.65 2.20
CA VAL A 64 13.75 19.82 2.96
C VAL A 64 14.20 19.67 4.42
N PRO A 65 14.72 20.73 5.07
CA PRO A 65 15.08 20.67 6.47
C PRO A 65 13.93 20.16 7.35
N GLY A 66 14.18 19.06 8.07
CA GLY A 66 13.20 18.44 8.96
C GLY A 66 12.25 17.44 8.30
N MET A 67 12.38 17.13 7.00
CA MET A 67 11.48 16.21 6.28
C MET A 67 11.41 14.78 6.85
N HIS A 68 12.43 14.35 7.60
CA HIS A 68 12.50 13.02 8.20
C HIS A 68 12.08 13.01 9.67
N ARG A 69 11.64 14.15 10.23
CA ARG A 69 11.11 14.22 11.60
C ARG A 69 9.70 13.64 11.65
N TYR A 70 9.26 13.28 12.84
CA TYR A 70 7.89 12.84 13.05
C TYR A 70 6.87 13.88 12.59
N MET A 71 5.79 13.38 12.00
CA MET A 71 4.56 14.13 11.74
C MET A 71 3.59 13.99 12.94
N PRO A 72 2.58 14.88 13.07
CA PRO A 72 1.47 14.64 13.97
C PRO A 72 0.81 13.27 13.73
N ASN A 73 0.18 12.68 14.73
CA ASN A 73 -0.46 11.36 14.61
C ASN A 73 -1.50 11.27 13.47
N ALA A 74 -2.15 12.39 13.14
CA ALA A 74 -3.12 12.47 12.05
C ALA A 74 -2.49 12.75 10.67
N GLY A 75 -1.17 12.85 10.58
CA GLY A 75 -0.44 13.23 9.37
C GLY A 75 -0.15 14.74 9.24
N TYR A 76 0.60 15.10 8.20
CA TYR A 76 0.90 16.48 7.84
C TYR A 76 -0.36 17.21 7.33
N GLU A 77 -0.61 18.42 7.81
CA GLU A 77 -1.80 19.20 7.47
C GLU A 77 -1.91 19.48 5.97
N GLU A 78 -0.79 19.80 5.32
CA GLU A 78 -0.71 20.04 3.89
C GLU A 78 -1.07 18.81 3.05
N THR A 79 -0.66 17.61 3.49
CA THR A 79 -0.97 16.34 2.84
C THR A 79 -2.45 16.01 3.00
N ARG A 80 -2.98 16.16 4.20
CA ARG A 80 -4.41 15.94 4.50
C ARG A 80 -5.29 16.89 3.70
N ALA A 81 -4.92 18.17 3.61
CA ALA A 81 -5.61 19.16 2.80
C ALA A 81 -5.55 18.84 1.30
N ALA A 82 -4.42 18.31 0.79
CA ALA A 82 -4.30 17.89 -0.59
C ALA A 82 -5.25 16.73 -0.94
N VAL A 83 -5.32 15.70 -0.09
CA VAL A 83 -6.24 14.57 -0.22
C VAL A 83 -7.70 15.04 -0.13
N ALA A 84 -8.02 15.87 0.88
CA ALA A 84 -9.37 16.39 1.08
C ALA A 84 -9.89 17.15 -0.14
N ARG A 85 -9.06 17.96 -0.81
CA ARG A 85 -9.43 18.66 -2.05
C ARG A 85 -9.77 17.70 -3.20
N VAL A 86 -9.07 16.58 -3.33
CA VAL A 86 -9.37 15.57 -4.36
C VAL A 86 -10.70 14.90 -4.05
N LEU A 87 -10.92 14.50 -2.79
CA LEU A 87 -12.14 13.84 -2.36
C LEU A 87 -13.37 14.74 -2.46
N ALA A 88 -13.26 16.01 -2.06
CA ALA A 88 -14.35 16.98 -2.16
C ALA A 88 -14.81 17.15 -3.61
N ARG A 89 -13.86 17.21 -4.56
CA ARG A 89 -14.18 17.27 -6.00
C ARG A 89 -14.82 15.99 -6.51
N ALA A 90 -14.34 14.82 -6.07
CA ALA A 90 -14.84 13.53 -6.55
C ALA A 90 -16.21 13.15 -5.97
N SER A 91 -16.51 13.58 -4.74
CA SER A 91 -17.71 13.17 -4.00
C SER A 91 -18.82 14.21 -3.94
N SER A 92 -18.55 15.46 -4.31
CA SER A 92 -19.45 16.61 -4.08
C SER A 92 -19.82 16.84 -2.60
N LEU A 93 -19.06 16.26 -1.67
CA LEU A 93 -19.22 16.44 -0.23
C LEU A 93 -18.20 17.46 0.31
N PRO A 94 -18.52 18.20 1.38
CA PRO A 94 -17.58 19.12 2.02
C PRO A 94 -16.51 18.35 2.82
N VAL A 95 -15.49 17.83 2.13
CA VAL A 95 -14.35 17.15 2.76
C VAL A 95 -13.23 18.16 3.05
N GLY A 96 -13.04 18.48 4.33
CA GLY A 96 -11.87 19.21 4.85
C GLY A 96 -10.75 18.30 5.40
N PRO A 97 -9.55 18.84 5.67
CA PRO A 97 -8.39 18.09 6.18
C PRO A 97 -8.67 17.34 7.49
N GLN A 98 -9.58 17.87 8.34
CA GLN A 98 -10.00 17.23 9.58
C GLN A 98 -10.66 15.85 9.40
N HIS A 99 -11.09 15.51 8.18
CA HIS A 99 -11.68 14.20 7.86
C HIS A 99 -10.67 13.20 7.28
N VAL A 100 -9.41 13.60 7.12
CA VAL A 100 -8.31 12.75 6.63
C VAL A 100 -7.36 12.47 7.80
N VAL A 101 -6.94 11.22 7.95
CA VAL A 101 -6.00 10.72 8.96
C VAL A 101 -4.90 9.93 8.26
#